data_AF-A0A174BIR6-F1
#
_entry.id   AF-A0A174BIR6-F1
#
_cell.length_a   1.000
_cell.length_b   1.000
_cell.length_c   1.000
_cell.angle_alpha   90.00
_cell.angle_beta   90.00
_cell.angle_gamma   90.00
#
_symmetry.space_group_name_H-M   'P 1'
#
loop_
_entity.id
_entity.type
_entity.pdbx_description
1 polymer ?
#
loop_
_entity_poly.entity_id
_entity_poly.type
_entity_poly.pdbx_seq_one_letter_code
_entity_poly.pdbx_strand_id
1 'polypeptide(L)'
;MKIFVDADACPVVHQIETVARKYNVPVVLLCDTNHILSSDYSEVRVVGAGADAVDLALINLCRAGDIVVTQDYGVAALALGKRAYAVHQNGWQYTEENIDRLLMERHVMKKARRASAKFHGKGPHKRTAADDEKFAQKFERLLQLVAAARATAAAIAGNAVREDGLQDDADGL
;
A
#
# COMPACT_ATOMS: atom_id res chain seq x y z
N MET A 1 3.65 8.69 -7.94
CA MET A 1 3.50 7.53 -7.05
C MET A 1 3.75 8.03 -5.65
N LYS A 2 2.92 7.64 -4.70
CA LYS A 2 3.17 7.81 -3.27
C LYS A 2 3.05 6.46 -2.56
N ILE A 3 3.64 6.40 -1.38
CA ILE A 3 3.49 5.27 -0.45
C ILE A 3 2.59 5.76 0.69
N PHE A 4 1.49 5.06 0.95
CA PHE A 4 0.61 5.30 2.08
C PHE A 4 0.77 4.16 3.08
N VAL A 5 0.96 4.48 4.35
CA VAL A 5 1.17 3.49 5.41
C VAL A 5 0.09 3.68 6.47
N ASP A 6 -0.65 2.62 6.72
CA ASP A 6 -1.45 2.46 7.93
C ASP A 6 -0.48 2.21 9.09
N ALA A 7 -0.23 3.26 9.88
CA ALA A 7 0.94 3.35 10.76
C ALA A 7 0.67 3.03 12.24
N ASP A 8 -0.60 2.86 12.64
CA ASP A 8 -1.01 2.63 14.05
C ASP A 8 -0.36 1.38 14.66
N ALA A 9 -0.02 0.37 13.84
CA ALA A 9 0.67 -0.82 14.29
C ALA A 9 1.68 -1.39 13.27
N CYS A 10 2.23 -0.55 12.40
CA CYS A 10 3.17 -0.98 11.37
C CYS A 10 4.60 -1.08 11.93
N PRO A 11 5.19 -2.29 12.07
CA PRO A 11 6.52 -2.48 12.64
C PRO A 11 7.64 -2.19 11.64
N VAL A 12 7.30 -1.81 10.40
CA VAL A 12 8.26 -1.68 9.29
C VAL A 12 8.37 -0.27 8.72
N VAL A 13 7.88 0.75 9.44
CA VAL A 13 7.96 2.16 9.01
C VAL A 13 9.39 2.55 8.66
N HIS A 14 10.37 2.19 9.49
CA HIS A 14 11.77 2.52 9.25
C HIS A 14 12.30 1.92 7.93
N GLN A 15 11.95 0.67 7.64
CA GLN A 15 12.36 -0.03 6.41
C GLN A 15 11.67 0.59 5.19
N ILE A 16 10.39 0.96 5.31
CA ILE A 16 9.66 1.69 4.25
C ILE A 16 10.36 3.00 3.94
N GLU A 17 10.66 3.82 4.95
CA GLU A 17 11.32 5.12 4.77
C GLU A 17 12.72 4.98 4.16
N THR A 18 13.50 3.99 4.62
CA THR A 18 14.85 3.74 4.11
C THR A 18 14.81 3.43 2.61
N VAL A 19 13.93 2.51 2.19
CA VAL A 19 13.76 2.17 0.77
C VAL A 19 13.18 3.35 0.01
N ALA A 20 12.13 4.01 0.51
CA ALA A 20 11.48 5.12 -0.17
C ALA A 20 12.45 6.29 -0.42
N ARG A 21 13.29 6.62 0.57
CA ARG A 21 14.32 7.67 0.47
C ARG A 21 15.34 7.36 -0.63
N LYS A 22 15.75 6.10 -0.78
CA LYS A 22 16.67 5.67 -1.86
C LYS A 22 16.11 5.97 -3.26
N TYR A 23 14.78 5.94 -3.42
CA TYR A 23 14.11 6.18 -4.69
C TYR A 23 13.39 7.54 -4.78
N ASN A 24 13.57 8.42 -3.78
CA ASN A 24 12.88 9.71 -3.67
C ASN A 24 11.34 9.59 -3.83
N VAL A 25 10.74 8.55 -3.26
CA VAL A 25 9.28 8.33 -3.31
C VAL A 25 8.64 8.89 -2.04
N PRO A 26 7.68 9.83 -2.16
CA PRO A 26 7.02 10.39 -0.98
C PRO A 26 6.26 9.33 -0.18
N VAL A 27 6.39 9.40 1.15
CA VAL A 27 5.68 8.53 2.11
C VAL A 27 4.72 9.38 2.94
N VAL A 28 3.50 8.88 3.12
CA VAL A 28 2.49 9.45 4.02
C VAL A 28 2.14 8.38 5.05
N LEU A 29 2.46 8.66 6.31
CA LEU A 29 2.07 7.84 7.45
C LEU A 29 0.73 8.34 7.96
N LEU A 30 -0.27 7.46 8.05
CA LEU A 30 -1.55 7.79 8.65
C LEU A 30 -1.67 7.06 9.98
N CYS A 31 -2.04 7.81 11.01
CA CYS A 31 -2.27 7.28 12.34
C CYS A 31 -3.40 8.00 13.06
N ASP A 32 -3.98 7.36 14.06
CA ASP A 32 -4.96 7.98 14.94
C ASP A 32 -4.30 8.92 15.97
N THR A 33 -5.12 9.59 16.78
CA THR A 33 -4.66 10.55 17.80
C THR A 33 -3.93 9.91 18.99
N ASN A 34 -3.99 8.59 19.15
CA ASN A 34 -3.37 7.84 20.24
C ASN A 34 -1.91 7.47 19.91
N HIS A 35 -1.47 7.66 18.66
CA HIS A 35 -0.12 7.34 18.21
C HIS A 35 0.68 8.63 17.93
N ILE A 36 1.72 8.87 18.73
CA ILE A 36 2.70 9.94 18.46
C ILE A 36 3.76 9.38 17.52
N LEU A 37 3.62 9.68 16.23
CA LEU A 37 4.63 9.36 15.22
C LEU A 37 5.36 10.65 14.81
N SER A 38 6.69 10.56 14.73
CA SER A 38 7.55 11.62 14.18
C SER A 38 8.45 11.02 13.11
N SER A 39 8.57 11.71 11.97
CA SER A 39 9.46 11.30 10.89
C SER A 39 10.13 12.51 10.25
N ASP A 40 11.41 12.36 9.91
CA ASP A 40 12.20 13.35 9.17
C ASP A 40 12.09 13.16 7.65
N TYR A 41 11.36 12.15 7.19
CA TYR A 41 11.14 11.84 5.77
C TYR A 41 9.69 11.93 5.37
N SER A 42 8.82 11.31 6.18
CA SER A 42 7.44 11.06 5.84
C SER A 42 6.54 12.20 6.31
N GLU A 43 5.51 12.48 5.52
CA GLU A 43 4.40 13.30 5.98
C GLU A 43 3.58 12.49 6.99
N VAL A 44 3.48 12.95 8.23
CA VAL A 44 2.63 12.31 9.26
C VAL A 44 1.26 12.98 9.26
N ARG A 45 0.20 12.21 9.01
CA ARG A 45 -1.19 12.66 9.07
C ARG A 45 -1.91 11.99 10.23
N VAL A 46 -2.13 12.77 11.27
CA VAL A 46 -2.98 12.36 12.39
C VAL A 46 -4.44 12.56 12.00
N VAL A 47 -5.21 11.48 12.03
CA VAL A 47 -6.64 11.48 11.72
C VAL A 47 -7.43 11.44 13.03
N GLY A 48 -8.53 12.19 13.08
CA GLY A 48 -9.39 12.27 14.27
C GLY A 48 -9.94 10.90 14.68
N ALA A 49 -10.27 10.78 15.98
CA ALA A 49 -10.80 9.55 16.54
C ALA A 49 -12.11 9.11 15.88
N GLY A 50 -12.20 7.83 15.51
CA GLY A 50 -13.39 7.23 14.91
C GLY A 50 -13.06 5.83 14.40
N ALA A 51 -14.04 4.93 14.43
CA ALA A 51 -13.88 3.61 13.84
C ALA A 51 -13.52 3.76 12.35
N ASP A 52 -12.45 3.10 11.93
CA ASP A 52 -11.96 3.07 10.56
C ASP A 52 -11.63 4.47 9.96
N ALA A 53 -11.44 5.50 10.79
CA ALA A 53 -11.18 6.86 10.31
C ALA A 53 -9.85 6.97 9.53
N VAL A 54 -8.81 6.33 10.04
CA VAL A 54 -7.49 6.21 9.40
C VAL A 54 -7.61 5.47 8.07
N ASP A 55 -8.31 4.33 8.06
CA ASP A 55 -8.55 3.51 6.88
C ASP A 55 -9.24 4.31 5.77
N LEU A 56 -10.33 5.01 6.10
CA LEU A 56 -11.07 5.84 5.15
C LEU A 56 -10.22 7.00 4.63
N ALA A 57 -9.48 7.68 5.50
CA ALA A 57 -8.58 8.75 5.09
C ALA A 57 -7.49 8.25 4.13
N LEU A 58 -6.88 7.10 4.46
CA LEU A 58 -5.85 6.46 3.63
C LEU A 58 -6.40 6.15 2.24
N ILE A 59 -7.53 5.44 2.19
CA ILE A 59 -8.15 5.06 0.93
C ILE A 59 -8.55 6.29 0.12
N ASN A 60 -9.09 7.34 0.74
CA ASN A 60 -9.47 8.56 0.04
C ASN A 60 -8.30 9.29 -0.62
N LEU A 61 -7.13 9.27 -0.01
CA LEU A 61 -5.91 9.87 -0.58
C LEU A 61 -5.28 9.01 -1.67
N CYS A 62 -5.45 7.69 -1.56
CA CYS A 62 -4.88 6.71 -2.47
C CYS A 62 -5.44 6.83 -3.90
N ARG A 63 -4.55 6.76 -4.89
CA ARG A 63 -4.87 6.78 -6.33
C ARG A 63 -4.24 5.59 -7.05
N ALA A 64 -4.65 5.39 -8.30
CA ALA A 64 -4.10 4.36 -9.16
C ALA A 64 -2.56 4.47 -9.27
N GLY A 65 -1.88 3.34 -9.11
CA GLY A 65 -0.42 3.25 -9.16
C GLY A 65 0.31 3.84 -7.94
N ASP A 66 -0.38 4.07 -6.82
CA ASP A 66 0.23 4.26 -5.51
C ASP A 66 0.42 2.91 -4.79
N ILE A 67 1.21 2.90 -3.71
CA ILE A 67 1.46 1.71 -2.89
C ILE A 67 0.87 1.94 -1.50
N VAL A 68 0.09 0.97 -1.01
CA VAL A 68 -0.50 0.95 0.32
C VAL A 68 0.17 -0.16 1.16
N VAL A 69 0.68 0.19 2.32
CA VAL A 69 1.18 -0.77 3.31
C VAL A 69 0.17 -0.87 4.44
N THR A 70 -0.42 -2.05 4.63
CA THR A 70 -1.43 -2.31 5.67
C THR A 70 -1.43 -3.80 6.05
N GLN A 71 -1.94 -4.10 7.25
CA GLN A 71 -2.30 -5.47 7.65
C GLN A 71 -3.80 -5.75 7.46
N ASP A 72 -4.61 -4.71 7.28
CA ASP A 72 -6.05 -4.86 7.18
C ASP A 72 -6.45 -5.31 5.77
N TYR A 73 -7.02 -6.51 5.69
CA TYR A 73 -7.47 -7.09 4.41
C TYR A 73 -8.58 -6.28 3.73
N GLY A 74 -9.42 -5.58 4.50
CA GLY A 74 -10.44 -4.67 3.96
C GLY A 74 -9.80 -3.43 3.33
N VAL A 75 -8.84 -2.81 4.00
CA VAL A 75 -8.06 -1.67 3.45
C VAL A 75 -7.31 -2.11 2.19
N ALA A 76 -6.66 -3.28 2.22
CA ALA A 76 -5.98 -3.83 1.06
C ALA A 76 -6.95 -4.04 -0.13
N ALA A 77 -8.14 -4.58 0.12
CA ALA A 77 -9.16 -4.77 -0.91
C ALA A 77 -9.63 -3.44 -1.52
N LEU A 78 -9.86 -2.42 -0.70
CA LEU A 78 -10.24 -1.09 -1.16
C LEU A 78 -9.12 -0.42 -1.98
N ALA A 79 -7.86 -0.61 -1.58
CA ALA A 79 -6.70 -0.11 -2.33
C ALA A 79 -6.60 -0.77 -3.72
N LEU A 80 -6.75 -2.10 -3.79
CA LEU A 80 -6.79 -2.83 -5.05
C LEU A 80 -7.94 -2.34 -5.96
N GLY A 81 -9.13 -2.10 -5.40
CA GLY A 81 -10.27 -1.52 -6.12
C GLY A 81 -9.99 -0.13 -6.72
N LYS A 82 -9.03 0.62 -6.16
CA LYS A 82 -8.54 1.91 -6.72
C LYS A 82 -7.41 1.75 -7.74
N ARG A 83 -7.04 0.52 -8.11
CA ARG A 83 -5.87 0.18 -8.93
C ARG A 83 -4.56 0.61 -8.29
N ALA A 84 -4.51 0.63 -6.96
CA ALA A 84 -3.29 0.78 -6.20
C ALA A 84 -2.71 -0.60 -5.86
N TYR A 85 -1.43 -0.63 -5.52
CA TYR A 85 -0.75 -1.82 -5.03
C TYR A 85 -0.91 -1.89 -3.52
N ALA A 86 -1.14 -3.09 -2.97
CA ALA A 86 -1.22 -3.29 -1.53
C ALA A 86 -0.21 -4.34 -1.07
N VAL A 87 0.49 -4.07 0.03
CA VAL A 87 1.53 -4.95 0.57
C VAL A 87 1.38 -5.12 2.08
N HIS A 88 1.54 -6.36 2.53
CA HIS A 88 1.58 -6.69 3.95
C HIS A 88 2.95 -6.33 4.53
N GLN A 89 3.02 -5.98 5.81
CA GLN A 89 4.28 -5.75 6.54
C GLN A 89 5.26 -6.95 6.61
N ASN A 90 4.90 -8.10 6.04
CA ASN A 90 5.76 -9.28 5.91
C ASN A 90 6.33 -9.39 4.47
N GLY A 91 6.08 -8.38 3.64
CA GLY A 91 6.65 -8.16 2.32
C GLY A 91 5.93 -8.89 1.19
N TRP A 92 4.91 -9.69 1.48
CA TRP A 92 4.06 -10.28 0.44
C TRP A 92 2.94 -9.32 0.03
N GLN A 93 2.46 -9.46 -1.20
CA GLN A 93 1.51 -8.53 -1.81
C GLN A 93 0.09 -9.09 -1.75
N TYR A 94 -0.86 -8.19 -1.49
CA TYR A 94 -2.26 -8.46 -1.76
C TYR A 94 -2.49 -8.31 -3.26
N THR A 95 -3.25 -9.23 -3.84
CA THR A 95 -3.56 -9.25 -5.26
C THR A 95 -5.02 -9.66 -5.47
N GLU A 96 -5.56 -9.38 -6.64
CA GLU A 96 -6.95 -9.77 -6.99
C GLU A 96 -7.15 -11.29 -6.85
N GLU A 97 -6.11 -12.09 -7.10
CA GLU A 97 -6.18 -13.55 -7.00
C GLU A 97 -6.20 -14.08 -5.55
N ASN A 98 -5.73 -13.29 -4.58
CA ASN A 98 -5.60 -13.75 -3.20
C ASN A 98 -6.51 -13.04 -2.19
N ILE A 99 -7.01 -11.85 -2.52
CA ILE A 99 -7.69 -10.98 -1.55
C ILE A 99 -9.00 -11.58 -1.04
N ASP A 100 -9.81 -12.18 -1.91
CA ASP A 100 -11.10 -12.78 -1.53
C ASP A 100 -10.92 -13.94 -0.56
N ARG A 101 -9.90 -14.78 -0.81
CA ARG A 101 -9.53 -15.89 0.08
C ARG A 101 -9.11 -15.37 1.44
N LEU A 102 -8.28 -14.33 1.49
CA LEU A 102 -7.81 -13.72 2.74
C LEU A 102 -8.97 -13.11 3.54
N LEU A 103 -9.89 -12.41 2.88
CA LEU A 103 -11.09 -11.85 3.51
C LEU A 103 -11.98 -12.95 4.10
N MET A 104 -12.18 -14.04 3.36
CA MET A 104 -12.94 -15.20 3.85
C MET A 104 -12.26 -15.85 5.05
N GLU A 105 -10.94 -16.08 5.01
CA GLU A 105 -10.16 -16.61 6.13
C GLU A 105 -10.30 -15.72 7.37
N ARG A 106 -10.18 -14.39 7.23
CA ARG A 106 -10.41 -13.43 8.31
C ARG A 106 -11.81 -13.57 8.90
N HIS A 107 -12.84 -13.69 8.07
CA HIS A 107 -14.22 -13.87 8.52
C HIS A 107 -14.39 -15.16 9.34
N VAL A 108 -13.90 -16.29 8.80
CA VAL A 108 -13.97 -17.60 9.47
C VAL A 108 -13.25 -17.56 10.82
N MET A 109 -12.04 -16.98 10.88
CA MET A 109 -11.27 -16.86 12.13
C MET A 109 -11.94 -15.95 13.15
N LYS A 110 -12.60 -14.87 12.71
CA LYS A 110 -13.40 -14.00 13.59
C LYS A 110 -14.61 -14.75 14.15
N LYS A 111 -15.29 -15.56 13.34
CA LYS A 111 -16.43 -16.40 13.77
C LYS A 111 -15.98 -17.48 14.77
N ALA A 112 -14.87 -18.16 14.50
CA ALA A 112 -14.31 -19.18 15.39
C ALA A 112 -13.94 -18.62 16.78
N ARG A 113 -13.28 -17.45 16.82
CA ARG A 113 -12.97 -16.76 18.09
C ARG A 113 -14.21 -16.38 18.90
N ARG A 114 -15.29 -15.96 18.23
CA ARG A 114 -16.56 -15.62 18.89
C ARG A 114 -17.29 -16.85 19.42
N ALA A 115 -17.17 -17.99 18.74
CA ALA A 115 -17.85 -19.23 19.10
C ALA A 115 -17.18 -20.01 20.25
N SER A 116 -15.91 -19.73 20.56
CA SER A 116 -15.16 -20.46 21.60
C SER A 116 -14.43 -19.52 22.57
N ALA A 117 -14.86 -19.53 23.84
CA ALA A 117 -14.18 -18.83 24.94
C ALA A 117 -12.78 -19.40 25.26
N LYS A 118 -12.41 -20.55 24.68
CA LYS A 118 -11.11 -21.24 24.88
C LYS A 118 -10.22 -21.20 23.63
N PHE A 119 -10.41 -20.25 22.71
CA PHE A 119 -9.55 -20.11 21.54
C PHE A 119 -8.14 -19.62 21.95
N HIS A 120 -7.28 -20.55 22.35
CA HIS A 120 -5.87 -20.31 22.69
C HIS A 120 -4.99 -20.41 21.44
N GLY A 121 -5.34 -19.66 20.38
CA GLY A 121 -4.47 -19.56 19.22
C GLY A 121 -3.13 -18.96 19.64
N LYS A 122 -2.02 -19.57 19.24
CA LYS A 122 -0.71 -18.91 19.36
C LYS A 122 -0.78 -17.62 18.53
N GLY A 123 -0.51 -16.49 19.17
CA GLY A 123 -0.37 -15.22 18.48
C GLY A 123 0.70 -15.30 17.39
N PRO A 124 0.77 -14.30 16.49
CA PRO A 124 1.85 -14.25 15.51
C PRO A 124 3.21 -14.37 16.19
N HIS A 125 4.13 -15.09 15.56
CA HIS A 125 5.51 -15.20 16.05
C HIS A 125 6.13 -13.81 16.21
N LYS A 126 7.01 -13.66 17.20
CA LYS A 126 7.72 -12.40 17.45
C LYS A 126 8.55 -12.03 16.22
N ARG A 127 8.35 -10.84 15.69
CA ARG A 127 9.10 -10.36 14.53
C ARG A 127 10.61 -10.35 14.78
N THR A 128 11.40 -10.71 13.77
CA THR A 128 12.86 -10.80 13.82
C THR A 128 13.50 -9.81 12.85
N ALA A 129 14.79 -9.50 13.04
CA ALA A 129 15.54 -8.67 12.10
C ALA A 129 15.61 -9.28 10.68
N ALA A 130 15.60 -10.61 10.56
CA ALA A 130 15.54 -11.29 9.27
C ALA A 130 14.19 -11.07 8.56
N ASP A 131 13.09 -10.94 9.31
CA ASP A 131 11.78 -10.60 8.75
C ASP A 131 11.76 -9.17 8.20
N ASP A 132 12.45 -8.24 8.88
CA ASP A 132 12.61 -6.85 8.44
C ASP A 132 13.44 -6.72 7.17
N GLU A 133 14.55 -7.44 7.10
CA GLU A 133 15.38 -7.48 5.90
C GLU A 133 14.60 -8.07 4.72
N LYS A 134 13.88 -9.17 4.95
CA LYS A 134 13.03 -9.81 3.94
C LYS A 134 11.90 -8.89 3.48
N PHE A 135 11.31 -8.12 4.41
CA PHE A 135 10.33 -7.10 4.06
C PHE A 135 10.97 -6.04 3.16
N ALA A 136 12.10 -5.46 3.56
CA ALA A 136 12.77 -4.40 2.83
C ALA A 136 13.12 -4.82 1.39
N GLN A 137 13.70 -6.01 1.22
CA GLN A 137 14.05 -6.55 -0.11
C GLN A 137 12.82 -6.71 -1.01
N LYS A 138 11.72 -7.27 -0.48
CA LYS A 138 10.49 -7.46 -1.27
C LYS A 138 9.78 -6.13 -1.57
N PHE A 139 9.78 -5.22 -0.61
CA PHE A 139 9.19 -3.90 -0.75
C PHE A 139 9.94 -3.07 -1.80
N GLU A 140 11.27 -3.08 -1.77
CA GLU A 140 12.11 -2.45 -2.78
C GLU A 140 11.85 -3.00 -4.19
N ARG A 141 11.75 -4.34 -4.32
CA ARG A 141 11.40 -4.96 -5.60
C ARG A 141 10.03 -4.52 -6.11
N LEU A 142 9.02 -4.46 -5.24
CA LEU A 142 7.70 -3.94 -5.60
C LEU A 142 7.80 -2.49 -6.09
N LEU A 143 8.48 -1.62 -5.34
CA LEU A 143 8.64 -0.21 -5.69
C LEU A 143 9.27 -0.06 -7.08
N GLN A 144 10.34 -0.80 -7.37
CA GLN A 144 10.99 -0.80 -8.69
C GLN A 144 10.04 -1.25 -9.81
N LEU A 145 9.26 -2.31 -9.58
CA LEU A 145 8.29 -2.81 -10.57
C LEU A 145 7.21 -1.77 -10.86
N VAL A 146 6.67 -1.12 -9.83
CA VAL A 146 5.65 -0.07 -10.02
C VAL A 146 6.24 1.14 -10.73
N ALA A 147 7.46 1.56 -10.36
CA ALA A 147 8.16 2.66 -11.02
C ALA A 147 8.38 2.37 -12.51
N ALA A 148 8.83 1.15 -12.85
CA ALA A 148 9.02 0.72 -14.23
C ALA A 148 7.69 0.69 -15.01
N ALA A 149 6.64 0.07 -14.46
CA ALA A 149 5.33 0.02 -15.10
C ALA A 149 4.77 1.41 -15.40
N ARG A 150 4.98 2.37 -14.48
CA ARG A 150 4.58 3.77 -14.67
C ARG A 150 5.39 4.46 -15.76
N ALA A 151 6.69 4.22 -15.84
CA ALA A 151 7.54 4.77 -16.89
C ALA A 151 7.10 4.24 -18.28
N THR A 152 6.80 2.94 -18.38
CA THR A 152 6.25 2.33 -19.60
C THR A 152 4.91 2.94 -19.98
N ALA A 153 3.97 3.07 -19.04
CA ALA A 153 2.67 3.68 -19.30
C ALA A 153 2.78 5.14 -19.77
N ALA A 154 3.70 5.92 -19.17
CA ALA A 154 3.95 7.29 -19.59
C ALA A 154 4.56 7.39 -21.00
N ALA A 155 5.48 6.49 -21.36
CA ALA A 155 6.07 6.44 -22.69
C ALA A 155 5.03 6.11 -23.77
N ILE A 156 4.13 5.14 -23.50
CA ILE A 156 3.04 4.78 -24.41
C ILE A 156 2.08 5.95 -24.61
N ALA A 157 1.66 6.60 -23.52
CA ALA A 157 0.79 7.77 -23.59
C ALA A 157 1.43 8.94 -24.35
N GLY A 158 2.73 9.17 -24.17
CA GLY A 158 3.48 10.19 -24.90
C GLY A 158 3.62 9.92 -26.40
N ASN A 159 3.63 8.65 -26.82
CA ASN A 159 3.67 8.29 -28.24
C ASN A 159 2.30 8.46 -28.91
N ALA A 160 1.21 8.10 -28.23
CA ALA A 160 -0.15 8.27 -28.74
C ALA A 160 -0.49 9.73 -29.06
N VAL A 161 -0.08 10.67 -28.19
CA VAL A 161 -0.30 12.12 -28.41
C VAL A 161 0.48 12.67 -29.62
N ARG A 162 1.60 12.03 -30.01
CA ARG A 162 2.39 12.44 -31.18
C ARG A 162 1.79 12.00 -32.50
N GLU A 163 1.09 10.86 -32.53
CA GLU A 163 0.48 10.33 -33.75
C GLU A 163 -0.81 11.09 -34.13
N ASP A 164 -1.58 11.57 -33.15
CA ASP A 164 -2.79 12.39 -33.40
C ASP A 164 -2.49 13.82 -33.89
N GLY A 165 -1.25 14.29 -33.79
CA GLY A 165 -0.83 15.66 -34.18
C GLY A 165 -0.28 15.81 -35.60
N LEU A 166 -0.34 14.75 -36.43
CA LEU A 166 0.32 14.69 -37.75
C LEU A 166 -0.66 14.67 -38.94
N GLN A 167 -1.92 15.08 -38.75
CA GLN A 167 -2.99 14.94 -39.76
C GLN A 167 -3.58 16.24 -40.35
N ASP A 168 -3.06 17.43 -40.03
CA ASP A 168 -3.71 18.70 -40.44
C ASP A 168 -3.04 19.50 -41.58
N ASP A 169 -1.93 19.05 -42.21
CA ASP A 169 -1.22 19.82 -43.24
C ASP A 169 -1.25 19.22 -44.66
N ALA A 170 -2.30 18.44 -45.00
CA ALA A 170 -2.40 17.76 -46.29
C ALA A 170 -3.59 18.18 -47.17
N ASP A 171 -4.13 19.38 -47.03
CA ASP A 171 -5.10 19.95 -47.98
C ASP A 171 -4.88 21.47 -48.15
N GLY A 172 -3.98 21.82 -49.07
CA GLY A 172 -3.69 23.21 -49.43
C GLY A 172 -3.14 23.30 -50.85
N LEU A 173 -3.96 22.92 -51.83
CA LEU A 173 -3.81 23.29 -53.25
C LEU A 173 -4.49 24.64 -53.52
#